data_AF-A0A453RRQ4-F1
#
_entry.id   AF-A0A453RRQ4-F1
#
_cell.length_a   1.000
_cell.length_b   1.000
_cell.length_c   1.000
_cell.angle_alpha   90.00
_cell.angle_beta   90.00
_cell.angle_gamma   90.00
#
_symmetry.space_group_name_H-M   'P 1'
#
loop_
_entity.id
_entity.type
_entity.pdbx_description
1 polymer ?
#
loop_
_entity_poly.entity_id
_entity_poly.type
_entity_poly.pdbx_seq_one_letter_code
_entity_poly.pdbx_strand_id
1 'polypeptide(L)' 'SCRIAKSVVEGPSRNLLESVAQSIVNTTLLKFPQISAVRVKVGKPHVAVQGVVDYLGVEILRHRKA' A
#
# COMPACT_ATOMS: atom_id res chain seq x y z
N SER A 1 -2.00 4.57 -14.91
CA SER A 1 -1.40 4.50 -13.55
C SER A 1 -2.37 5.05 -12.51
N CYS A 2 -2.53 4.38 -11.37
CA CYS A 2 -3.43 4.83 -10.29
C CYS A 2 -2.86 6.10 -9.61
N ARG A 3 -3.55 7.23 -9.72
CA ARG A 3 -3.08 8.53 -9.18
C ARG A 3 -2.89 8.52 -7.65
N ILE A 4 -3.73 7.77 -6.92
CA ILE A 4 -3.62 7.65 -5.46
C ILE A 4 -2.33 6.93 -5.06
N ALA A 5 -2.07 5.76 -5.66
CA ALA A 5 -0.86 4.99 -5.34
C ALA A 5 0.41 5.80 -5.63
N LYS A 6 0.46 6.46 -6.79
CA LYS A 6 1.58 7.33 -7.16
C LYS A 6 1.80 8.45 -6.13
N SER A 7 0.73 9.17 -5.78
CA SER A 7 0.80 10.27 -4.81
C SER A 7 1.24 9.84 -3.41
N VAL A 8 0.88 8.63 -2.97
CA VAL A 8 1.28 8.12 -1.65
C VAL A 8 2.72 7.64 -1.65
N VAL A 9 3.17 6.96 -2.73
CA VAL A 9 4.54 6.42 -2.83
C VAL A 9 5.58 7.51 -3.06
N GLU A 10 5.27 8.52 -3.89
CA GLU A 10 6.16 9.64 -4.20
C GLU A 10 6.00 10.82 -3.22
N GLY A 11 5.11 10.69 -2.22
CA GLY A 11 4.88 11.69 -1.19
C GLY A 11 5.90 11.64 -0.06
N PRO A 12 5.55 12.18 1.13
CA PRO A 12 6.44 12.14 2.29
C PRO A 12 6.91 10.72 2.62
N SER A 13 8.21 10.57 2.89
CA SER A 13 8.83 9.30 3.24
C SER A 13 8.18 8.69 4.49
N ARG A 14 8.02 7.36 4.49
CA ARG A 14 7.51 6.60 5.64
C ARG A 14 8.48 5.48 6.00
N ASN A 15 8.58 5.21 7.30
CA ASN A 15 9.50 4.19 7.81
C ASN A 15 9.01 2.76 7.59
N LEU A 16 7.70 2.57 7.37
CA LEU A 16 7.05 1.26 7.28
C LEU A 16 6.25 1.12 5.97
N LEU A 17 6.35 -0.04 5.33
CA LEU A 17 5.58 -0.36 4.12
C LEU A 17 4.08 -0.45 4.43
N GLU A 18 3.75 -0.89 5.64
CA GLU A 18 2.42 -0.93 6.22
C GLU A 18 1.77 0.47 6.19
N SER A 19 2.54 1.51 6.54
CA SER A 19 2.03 2.88 6.51
C SER A 19 1.74 3.34 5.08
N VAL A 20 2.55 2.95 4.10
CA VAL A 20 2.29 3.26 2.68
C VAL A 20 1.02 2.57 2.22
N ALA A 21 0.91 1.26 2.47
CA ALA A 21 -0.25 0.46 2.09
C ALA A 21 -1.55 1.00 2.73
N GLN A 22 -1.51 1.30 4.03
CA GLN A 22 -2.67 1.81 4.78
C GLN A 22 -3.14 3.16 4.26
N SER A 23 -2.23 4.05 3.85
CA SER A 23 -2.65 5.32 3.25
C SER A 23 -3.33 5.15 1.90
N ILE A 24 -2.85 4.23 1.05
CA ILE A 24 -3.52 3.93 -0.21
C ILE A 24 -4.94 3.42 0.05
N VAL A 25 -5.10 2.49 0.99
CA VAL A 25 -6.43 1.97 1.37
C VAL A 25 -7.35 3.07 1.89
N ASN A 26 -6.89 3.86 2.86
CA ASN A 26 -7.71 4.91 3.48
C ASN A 26 -8.14 5.95 2.45
N THR A 27 -7.21 6.43 1.62
CA THR A 27 -7.53 7.43 0.59
C THR A 27 -8.47 6.87 -0.47
N THR A 28 -8.32 5.60 -0.86
CA THR A 28 -9.19 4.95 -1.84
C THR A 28 -10.61 4.80 -1.31
N LEU A 29 -10.77 4.25 -0.11
CA LEU A 29 -12.10 4.09 0.51
C LEU A 29 -12.76 5.44 0.81
N LEU A 30 -11.98 6.46 1.21
CA LEU A 30 -12.52 7.79 1.46
C LEU A 30 -13.02 8.46 0.17
N LYS A 31 -12.24 8.39 -0.92
CA LYS A 31 -12.57 9.06 -2.19
C LYS A 31 -13.63 8.35 -3.02
N PHE A 32 -13.80 7.04 -2.84
CA PHE A 32 -14.70 6.23 -3.63
C PHE A 32 -15.68 5.46 -2.74
N PRO A 33 -16.81 6.07 -2.34
CA PRO A 33 -17.82 5.45 -1.49
C PRO A 33 -18.38 4.14 -2.06
N GLN A 34 -18.44 4.01 -3.39
CA GLN A 34 -18.93 2.81 -4.08
C GLN A 34 -18.01 1.59 -3.96
N ILE A 35 -16.77 1.77 -3.49
CA ILE A 35 -15.84 0.66 -3.29
C ILE A 35 -16.14 -0.04 -1.97
N SER A 36 -16.46 -1.33 -2.05
CA SER A 36 -16.74 -2.21 -0.91
C SER A 36 -15.48 -2.84 -0.31
N ALA A 37 -14.41 -3.01 -1.10
CA ALA A 37 -13.16 -3.59 -0.63
C ALA A 37 -11.95 -3.09 -1.43
N VAL A 38 -10.78 -3.01 -0.77
CA VAL A 38 -9.50 -2.63 -1.37
C VAL A 38 -8.42 -3.61 -0.93
N ARG A 39 -7.68 -4.15 -1.90
CA ARG A 39 -6.46 -4.94 -1.69
C ARG A 39 -5.26 -4.13 -2.16
N VAL A 40 -4.23 -4.00 -1.33
CA VAL A 40 -2.99 -3.28 -1.66
C VAL A 40 -1.80 -4.18 -1.37
N LYS A 41 -0.91 -4.33 -2.37
CA LYS A 41 0.39 -4.97 -2.24
C LYS A 41 1.47 -3.91 -2.43
N VAL A 42 2.37 -3.78 -1.47
CA VAL A 42 3.53 -2.89 -1.53
C VAL A 42 4.75 -3.74 -1.25
N GLY A 43 5.81 -3.55 -2.00
CA GLY A 43 7.06 -4.15 -1.58
C GLY A 43 8.26 -3.53 -2.21
N LYS A 44 9.38 -4.00 -1.68
CA LYS A 44 10.68 -3.38 -1.77
C LYS A 44 11.58 -4.35 -2.53
N PRO A 45 11.85 -4.09 -3.82
CA PRO A 45 12.60 -5.02 -4.66
C PRO A 45 14.07 -5.16 -4.24
N HIS A 46 14.61 -4.20 -3.48
CA HIS A 46 15.99 -4.21 -2.99
C HIS A 46 15.98 -4.13 -1.46
N VAL A 47 15.83 -5.26 -0.77
CA VAL A 47 16.07 -5.29 0.67
C VAL A 47 17.48 -5.77 0.94
N ALA A 48 18.20 -5.01 1.77
CA ALA A 48 19.51 -5.37 2.29
C ALA A 48 19.42 -6.47 3.37
N VAL A 49 18.77 -7.59 3.06
CA VAL A 49 18.92 -8.83 3.83
C VAL A 49 20.00 -9.66 3.15
N GLN A 50 20.99 -10.13 3.91
CA GLN A 50 21.96 -11.10 3.42
C GLN A 50 21.25 -12.43 3.15
N GLY A 51 20.86 -12.69 1.89
CA GLY A 51 20.20 -13.92 1.45
C GLY A 51 19.44 -13.75 0.13
N VAL A 52 19.08 -14.86 -0.52
CA VAL A 52 18.20 -14.87 -1.72
C VAL A 52 16.77 -14.64 -1.26
N VAL A 53 16.38 -13.37 -1.13
CA VAL A 53 14.99 -12.99 -0.90
C VAL A 53 14.53 -12.19 -2.11
N ASP A 54 13.69 -12.81 -2.94
CA ASP A 54 13.21 -12.22 -4.19
C ASP A 54 12.34 -10.97 -3.96
N TYR A 55 11.71 -10.86 -2.77
CA TYR A 55 10.84 -9.73 -2.44
C TYR A 55 10.51 -9.68 -0.94
N LEU A 56 10.59 -8.49 -0.33
CA LEU A 56 9.93 -8.22 0.95
C LEU A 56 8.89 -7.13 0.75
N GLY A 57 7.70 -7.38 1.27
CA GLY A 57 6.56 -6.51 1.10
C GLY A 57 5.45 -6.80 2.08
N VAL A 58 4.42 -5.98 2.01
CA VAL A 58 3.18 -6.11 2.77
C VAL A 58 2.01 -6.24 1.82
N GLU A 59 1.03 -7.01 2.25
CA GLU A 59 -0.26 -7.10 1.59
C GLU A 59 -1.36 -6.86 2.62
N ILE A 60 -2.28 -5.96 2.30
CA ILE A 60 -3.45 -5.69 3.14
C ILE A 60 -4.73 -5.80 2.31
N LEU A 61 -5.77 -6.36 2.91
CA LEU A 61 -7.14 -6.40 2.38
C LEU A 61 -8.06 -5.75 3.40
N ARG A 62 -8.81 -4.73 2.96
CA ARG A 62 -9.81 -4.06 3.80
C ARG A 62 -11.16 -4.05 3.11
N HIS A 63 -12.18 -4.41 3.87
CA HIS A 63 -13.57 -4.24 3.51
C HIS A 63 -14.11 -2.99 4.20
N ARG A 64 -15.01 -2.28 3.54
CA ARG A 64 -15.81 -1.25 4.18
C ARG A 64 -16.66 -1.93 5.25
N LYS A 65 -16.68 -1.37 6.47
CA LYS A 65 -17.63 -1.82 7.49
C LYS A 65 -19.03 -1.46 7.00
N ALA A 66 -19.95 -2.42 7.06
CA ALA A 66 -21.37 -2.18 6.81
C ALA A 66 -21.94 -1.17 7.80
#